data_AF-A0A357TN31-F1
#
_entry.id   AF-A0A357TN31-F1
#
_cell.length_a   1.000
_cell.length_b   1.000
_cell.length_c   1.000
_cell.angle_alpha   90.00
_cell.angle_beta   90.00
_cell.angle_gamma   90.00
#
_symmetry.space_group_name_H-M   'P 1'
#
loop_
_entity.id
_entity.type
_entity.pdbx_description
1 polymer ?
#
loop_
_entity_poly.entity_id
_entity_poly.type
_entity_poly.pdbx_seq_one_letter_code
_entity_poly.pdbx_strand_id
1 'polypeptide(L)'
;MSKPDKKAANQKPGKIVLLPVEQIEPSPFQARTAFDETEIAALAVSILQNGLLQPISVRKTGYHKYQLVAGERRLRACRLAKLERIPAIIQDFDDSETAALGLLENLQRAQLDAFDAARGIREVIRLWNCTQAEAARRLGLSQPALANKLRLLTLTTAQQQLCTAAGLTERHARAVLRLPESRRTAALEKIARDKLSVREADRLVDAMLAAPKDTPGPCRSTVPMVGDVRLFVNTLQHAVDLMTQRGIPAVTSCEQADGFLEYTVRIPTATPAPLPVPNTLPACHEPEMPSGEGSSLGEEDELVRS
;
A
#
# COMPACT_ATOMS: atom_id res chain seq x y z
N MET A 1 -8.76 -40.99 3.39
CA MET A 1 -10.19 -40.68 3.55
C MET A 1 -10.40 -40.04 4.91
N SER A 2 -10.59 -38.72 4.97
CA SER A 2 -11.00 -38.04 6.21
C SER A 2 -11.87 -36.85 5.79
N LYS A 3 -13.19 -36.97 5.97
CA LYS A 3 -14.17 -35.92 5.68
C LYS A 3 -14.11 -34.89 6.82
N PRO A 4 -13.98 -33.58 6.56
CA PRO A 4 -14.22 -32.58 7.59
C PRO A 4 -15.72 -32.24 7.62
N ASP A 5 -16.21 -32.08 8.85
CA ASP A 5 -17.60 -31.96 9.23
C ASP A 5 -18.32 -30.76 8.61
N LYS A 6 -19.51 -31.05 8.05
CA LYS A 6 -20.54 -30.07 7.76
C LYS A 6 -21.09 -29.52 9.08
N LYS A 7 -20.53 -28.44 9.61
CA LYS A 7 -21.30 -27.54 10.48
C LYS A 7 -22.08 -26.58 9.60
N ALA A 8 -23.23 -27.05 9.12
CA ALA A 8 -24.29 -26.17 8.64
C ALA A 8 -24.57 -25.13 9.73
N ALA A 9 -24.56 -23.85 9.35
CA ALA A 9 -24.92 -22.73 10.21
C ALA A 9 -26.34 -22.96 10.76
N ASN A 10 -26.40 -23.54 11.95
CA ASN A 10 -27.64 -23.81 12.65
C ASN A 10 -28.10 -22.47 13.24
N GLN A 11 -28.82 -21.68 12.45
CA GLN A 11 -29.62 -20.56 12.96
C GLN A 11 -30.65 -21.16 13.91
N LYS A 12 -30.29 -21.27 15.20
CA LYS A 12 -31.31 -21.52 16.22
C LYS A 12 -32.27 -20.33 16.17
N PRO A 13 -33.59 -20.55 16.06
CA PRO A 13 -34.55 -19.46 16.20
C PRO A 13 -34.33 -18.87 17.59
N GLY A 14 -33.79 -17.63 17.62
CA GLY A 14 -33.51 -16.96 18.88
C GLY A 14 -34.81 -16.83 19.66
N LYS A 15 -34.76 -17.17 20.95
CA LYS A 15 -35.92 -17.09 21.85
C LYS A 15 -36.40 -15.64 21.86
N ILE A 16 -37.67 -15.41 21.54
CA ILE A 16 -38.30 -14.09 21.65
C ILE A 16 -38.48 -13.81 23.15
N VAL A 17 -37.91 -12.70 23.62
CA VAL A 17 -37.98 -12.24 25.01
C VAL A 17 -38.53 -10.82 25.03
N LEU A 18 -39.39 -10.51 25.99
CA LEU A 18 -39.83 -9.12 26.22
C LEU A 18 -38.77 -8.40 27.04
N LEU A 19 -38.21 -7.33 26.46
CA LEU A 19 -37.19 -6.51 27.10
C LEU A 19 -37.69 -5.08 27.34
N PRO A 20 -37.31 -4.44 28.46
CA PRO A 20 -37.59 -3.03 28.69
C PRO A 20 -36.92 -2.15 27.63
N VAL A 21 -37.65 -1.18 27.08
CA VAL A 21 -37.12 -0.29 26.03
C VAL A 21 -35.93 0.54 26.50
N GLU A 22 -35.91 0.90 27.79
CA GLU A 22 -34.83 1.67 28.43
C GLU A 22 -33.50 0.91 28.49
N GLN A 23 -33.54 -0.42 28.50
CA GLN A 23 -32.34 -1.27 28.56
C GLN A 23 -31.69 -1.49 27.19
N ILE A 24 -32.28 -0.95 26.12
CA ILE A 24 -31.83 -1.16 24.74
C ILE A 24 -31.15 0.10 24.24
N GLU A 25 -29.83 0.03 24.12
CA GLU A 25 -29.01 1.09 23.58
C GLU A 25 -28.94 0.98 22.04
N PRO A 26 -28.98 2.12 21.31
CA PRO A 26 -28.82 2.12 19.87
C PRO A 26 -27.43 1.61 19.45
N SER A 27 -27.33 1.09 18.24
CA SER A 27 -26.02 0.66 17.70
C SER A 27 -25.12 1.87 17.42
N PRO A 28 -23.84 1.87 17.84
CA PRO A 28 -22.87 2.89 17.44
C PRO A 28 -22.52 2.80 15.95
N PHE A 29 -22.81 1.67 15.30
CA PHE A 29 -22.56 1.44 13.88
C PHE A 29 -23.82 1.69 13.02
N GLN A 30 -24.52 2.80 13.25
CA GLN A 30 -25.75 3.14 12.52
C GLN A 30 -25.45 3.58 11.07
N ALA A 31 -26.03 2.85 10.11
CA ALA A 31 -25.84 3.09 8.68
C ALA A 31 -26.79 4.14 8.06
N ARG A 32 -27.82 4.60 8.80
CA ARG A 32 -28.77 5.64 8.38
C ARG A 32 -28.71 6.82 9.34
N THR A 33 -28.37 7.99 8.81
CA THR A 33 -28.39 9.27 9.53
C THR A 33 -29.66 10.08 9.25
N ALA A 34 -30.29 9.87 8.09
CA ALA A 34 -31.57 10.50 7.73
C ALA A 34 -32.74 9.53 7.99
N PHE A 35 -33.59 9.89 8.93
CA PHE A 35 -34.87 9.23 9.17
C PHE A 35 -35.99 10.22 8.94
N ASP A 36 -37.01 9.82 8.20
CA ASP A 36 -38.24 10.59 8.05
C ASP A 36 -39.09 10.42 9.31
N GLU A 37 -39.27 11.51 10.06
CA GLU A 37 -40.07 11.53 11.29
C GLU A 37 -41.53 11.18 11.04
N THR A 38 -42.06 11.49 9.85
CA THR A 38 -43.46 11.20 9.50
C THR A 38 -43.70 9.71 9.35
N GLU A 39 -42.78 8.98 8.70
CA GLU A 39 -42.85 7.52 8.57
C GLU A 39 -42.69 6.81 9.94
N ILE A 40 -41.86 7.36 10.83
CA ILE A 40 -41.71 6.80 12.18
C ILE A 40 -42.98 7.02 13.00
N ALA A 41 -43.62 8.19 12.90
CA ALA A 41 -44.88 8.48 13.58
C ALA A 41 -46.01 7.55 13.10
N ALA A 42 -46.12 7.34 11.78
CA ALA A 42 -47.08 6.38 11.21
C ALA A 42 -46.84 4.95 11.73
N LEU A 43 -45.58 4.53 11.82
CA LEU A 43 -45.22 3.23 12.38
C LEU A 43 -45.53 3.14 13.89
N ALA A 44 -45.34 4.22 14.65
CA ALA A 44 -45.68 4.27 16.07
C ALA A 44 -47.19 4.09 16.30
N VAL A 45 -48.04 4.72 15.48
CA VAL A 45 -49.50 4.53 15.50
C VAL A 45 -49.86 3.08 15.21
N SER A 46 -49.25 2.48 14.17
CA SER A 46 -49.47 1.06 13.85
C SER A 46 -49.04 0.12 14.97
N ILE A 47 -47.92 0.41 15.65
CA ILE A 47 -47.40 -0.39 16.76
C ILE A 47 -48.32 -0.28 17.98
N LEU A 48 -48.94 0.88 18.22
CA LEU A 48 -49.87 1.08 19.32
C LEU A 48 -51.17 0.28 19.13
N GLN A 49 -51.64 0.15 17.89
CA GLN A 49 -52.86 -0.60 17.55
C GLN A 49 -52.65 -2.11 17.49
N ASN A 50 -51.58 -2.56 16.82
CA ASN A 50 -51.37 -3.98 16.48
C ASN A 50 -50.23 -4.65 17.27
N GLY A 51 -49.52 -3.89 18.10
CA GLY A 51 -48.29 -4.34 18.73
C GLY A 51 -47.12 -4.43 17.75
N LEU A 52 -45.96 -4.81 18.27
CA LEU A 52 -44.76 -5.03 17.46
C LEU A 52 -44.78 -6.44 16.84
N LEU A 53 -45.31 -6.56 15.62
CA LEU A 53 -45.40 -7.82 14.89
C LEU A 53 -44.03 -8.46 14.58
N GLN A 54 -43.05 -7.65 14.21
CA GLN A 54 -41.69 -8.12 13.93
C GLN A 54 -40.75 -7.72 15.07
N PRO A 55 -40.21 -8.69 15.83
CA PRO A 55 -39.33 -8.40 16.94
C PRO A 55 -38.04 -7.73 16.46
N ILE A 56 -37.42 -6.97 17.36
CA ILE A 56 -36.10 -6.36 17.11
C ILE A 56 -34.98 -7.35 17.44
N SER A 57 -33.84 -7.24 16.75
CA SER A 57 -32.66 -8.05 17.06
C SER A 57 -31.74 -7.27 17.99
N VAL A 58 -31.41 -7.86 19.13
CA VAL A 58 -30.52 -7.27 20.13
C VAL A 58 -29.43 -8.25 20.54
N ARG A 59 -28.29 -7.71 20.95
CA ARG A 59 -27.20 -8.45 21.59
C ARG A 59 -27.07 -8.04 23.05
N LYS A 60 -26.55 -8.92 23.90
CA LYS A 60 -26.31 -8.63 25.31
C LYS A 60 -24.91 -8.02 25.49
N THR A 61 -24.81 -6.82 26.05
CA THR A 61 -23.53 -6.11 26.25
C THR A 61 -23.09 -6.07 27.72
N GLY A 62 -23.96 -6.38 28.66
CA GLY A 62 -23.65 -6.42 30.09
C GLY A 62 -24.78 -6.96 30.95
N TYR A 63 -24.72 -6.71 32.26
CA TYR A 63 -25.83 -7.01 33.18
C TYR A 63 -27.01 -6.08 32.87
N HIS A 64 -28.10 -6.65 32.38
CA HIS A 64 -29.34 -5.93 32.03
C HIS A 64 -29.20 -4.82 30.98
N LYS A 65 -28.14 -4.87 30.16
CA LYS A 65 -27.94 -3.96 29.02
C LYS A 65 -27.91 -4.72 27.71
N TYR A 66 -28.64 -4.20 26.75
CA TYR A 66 -28.76 -4.74 25.41
C TYR A 66 -28.39 -3.68 24.39
N GLN A 67 -27.76 -4.11 23.30
CA GLN A 67 -27.43 -3.23 22.18
C GLN A 67 -28.19 -3.70 20.96
N LEU A 68 -28.78 -2.73 20.24
CA LEU A 68 -29.52 -3.00 19.04
C LEU A 68 -28.58 -3.48 17.92
N VAL A 69 -28.93 -4.59 17.28
CA VAL A 69 -28.23 -5.08 16.06
C VAL A 69 -29.00 -4.64 14.82
N ALA A 70 -30.32 -4.82 14.83
CA ALA A 70 -31.18 -4.44 13.71
C ALA A 70 -32.57 -3.99 14.18
N GLY A 71 -33.16 -3.02 13.45
CA GLY A 71 -34.52 -2.55 13.72
C GLY A 71 -34.62 -1.15 14.34
N GLU A 72 -33.69 -0.24 14.04
CA GLU A 72 -33.64 1.11 14.62
C GLU A 72 -34.96 1.89 14.50
N ARG A 73 -35.60 1.84 13.32
CA ARG A 73 -36.91 2.48 13.10
C ARG A 73 -37.99 1.96 14.04
N ARG A 74 -37.99 0.66 14.33
CA ARG A 74 -38.94 0.03 15.25
C ARG A 74 -38.66 0.45 16.68
N LEU A 75 -37.39 0.45 17.10
CA LEU A 75 -36.99 0.92 18.44
C LEU A 75 -37.43 2.37 18.68
N ARG A 76 -37.21 3.26 17.69
CA ARG A 76 -37.65 4.67 17.76
C ARG A 76 -39.17 4.80 17.80
N ALA A 77 -39.89 4.06 16.96
CA ALA A 77 -41.36 4.06 16.97
C ALA A 77 -41.93 3.52 18.30
N CYS A 78 -41.32 2.48 18.89
CA CYS A 78 -41.70 1.97 20.21
C CYS A 78 -41.45 2.98 21.34
N ARG A 79 -40.35 3.76 21.27
CA ARG A 79 -40.08 4.86 22.20
C ARG A 79 -41.12 5.97 22.07
N LEU A 80 -41.50 6.33 20.86
CA LEU A 80 -42.55 7.32 20.59
C LEU A 80 -43.93 6.83 21.05
N ALA A 81 -44.22 5.55 20.87
CA ALA A 81 -45.44 4.90 21.36
C ALA A 81 -45.43 4.66 22.89
N LYS A 82 -44.36 5.02 23.60
CA LYS A 82 -44.20 4.87 25.07
C LYS A 82 -44.45 3.45 25.58
N LEU A 83 -44.03 2.44 24.81
CA LEU A 83 -44.13 1.04 25.25
C LEU A 83 -43.08 0.75 26.33
N GLU A 84 -43.50 0.10 27.42
CA GLU A 84 -42.57 -0.31 28.48
C GLU A 84 -41.69 -1.49 28.07
N ARG A 85 -42.29 -2.48 27.40
CA ARG A 85 -41.61 -3.73 26.99
C ARG A 85 -41.87 -4.03 25.52
N ILE A 86 -40.82 -4.47 24.82
CA ILE A 86 -40.90 -4.84 23.40
C ILE A 86 -40.34 -6.24 23.15
N PRO A 87 -40.93 -6.99 22.21
CA PRO A 87 -40.42 -8.30 21.84
C PRO A 87 -39.10 -8.15 21.09
N ALA A 88 -38.06 -8.78 21.63
CA ALA A 88 -36.72 -8.77 21.09
C ALA A 88 -36.18 -10.19 20.99
N ILE A 89 -35.43 -10.45 19.93
CA ILE A 89 -34.66 -11.68 19.76
C ILE A 89 -33.26 -11.40 20.29
N ILE A 90 -32.90 -12.08 21.38
CA ILE A 90 -31.53 -12.06 21.89
C ILE A 90 -30.73 -13.01 20.99
N GLN A 91 -29.81 -12.44 20.22
CA GLN A 91 -28.86 -13.20 19.46
C GLN A 91 -27.50 -13.06 20.14
N ASP A 92 -26.97 -14.19 20.62
CA ASP A 92 -25.58 -14.31 21.05
C ASP A 92 -24.73 -14.31 19.78
N PHE A 93 -24.63 -13.16 19.14
CA PHE A 93 -23.56 -12.95 18.18
C PHE A 93 -22.31 -12.65 19.00
N ASP A 94 -21.24 -13.39 18.73
CA ASP A 94 -19.91 -12.89 19.09
C ASP A 94 -19.77 -11.49 18.48
N ASP A 95 -19.17 -10.55 19.23
CA ASP A 95 -19.03 -9.14 18.83
C ASP A 95 -18.47 -9.00 17.40
N SER A 96 -17.63 -9.95 17.01
CA SER A 96 -17.04 -10.05 15.69
C SER A 96 -18.03 -10.42 14.59
N GLU A 97 -18.99 -11.31 14.83
CA GLU A 97 -20.01 -11.70 13.85
C GLU A 97 -21.01 -10.56 13.60
N THR A 98 -21.42 -9.84 14.64
CA THR A 98 -22.28 -8.65 14.51
C THR A 98 -21.58 -7.57 13.69
N ALA A 99 -20.33 -7.27 14.03
CA ALA A 99 -19.54 -6.26 13.32
C ALA A 99 -19.35 -6.65 11.84
N ALA A 100 -19.11 -7.93 11.56
CA ALA A 100 -18.96 -8.42 10.20
C ALA A 100 -20.26 -8.31 9.38
N LEU A 101 -21.42 -8.55 10.00
CA LEU A 101 -22.72 -8.37 9.34
C LEU A 101 -22.99 -6.89 8.99
N GLY A 102 -22.67 -5.95 9.87
CA GLY A 102 -22.80 -4.51 9.59
C GLY A 102 -21.89 -4.05 8.45
N LEU A 103 -20.65 -4.55 8.41
CA LEU A 103 -19.72 -4.28 7.31
C LEU A 103 -20.18 -4.91 5.97
N LEU A 104 -20.80 -6.09 6.03
CA LEU A 104 -21.33 -6.77 4.85
C LEU A 104 -22.48 -5.99 4.21
N GLU A 105 -23.39 -5.43 5.01
CA GLU A 105 -24.45 -4.56 4.51
C GLU A 105 -23.86 -3.30 3.84
N ASN A 106 -22.82 -2.71 4.43
CA ASN A 106 -22.14 -1.56 3.83
C ASN A 106 -21.47 -1.90 2.48
N LEU A 107 -20.91 -3.11 2.36
CA LEU A 107 -20.30 -3.60 1.13
C LEU A 107 -21.32 -3.80 -0.01
N GLN A 108 -22.58 -4.07 0.31
CA GLN A 108 -23.65 -4.26 -0.68
C GLN A 108 -24.19 -2.94 -1.27
N ARG A 109 -23.68 -1.79 -0.84
CA ARG A 109 -24.10 -0.48 -1.37
C ARG A 109 -23.52 -0.24 -2.76
N ALA A 110 -24.37 0.23 -3.68
CA ALA A 110 -24.04 0.42 -5.09
C ALA A 110 -23.00 1.52 -5.38
N GLN A 111 -22.68 2.39 -4.42
CA GLN A 111 -21.72 3.51 -4.57
C GLN A 111 -20.45 3.36 -3.71
N LEU A 112 -19.97 2.15 -3.43
CA LEU A 112 -18.73 2.00 -2.69
C LEU A 112 -17.50 2.09 -3.60
N ASP A 113 -16.48 2.86 -3.19
CA ASP A 113 -15.19 2.89 -3.87
C ASP A 113 -14.53 1.50 -3.82
N ALA A 114 -13.79 1.14 -4.88
CA ALA A 114 -13.18 -0.18 -5.01
C ALA A 114 -12.19 -0.47 -3.88
N PHE A 115 -11.47 0.56 -3.40
CA PHE A 115 -10.52 0.43 -2.29
C PHE A 115 -11.22 0.26 -0.94
N ASP A 116 -12.32 0.98 -0.70
CA ASP A 116 -13.10 0.83 0.52
C ASP A 116 -13.81 -0.52 0.58
N ALA A 117 -14.30 -1.01 -0.56
CA ALA A 117 -14.81 -2.37 -0.68
C ALA A 117 -13.74 -3.41 -0.28
N ALA A 118 -12.50 -3.25 -0.77
CA ALA A 118 -11.41 -4.14 -0.43
C ALA A 118 -11.03 -4.08 1.07
N ARG A 119 -11.03 -2.87 1.67
CA ARG A 119 -10.80 -2.69 3.12
C ARG A 119 -11.89 -3.36 3.95
N GLY A 120 -13.15 -3.18 3.58
CA GLY A 120 -14.31 -3.83 4.22
C GLY A 120 -14.20 -5.36 4.16
N ILE A 121 -13.85 -5.91 2.99
CA ILE A 121 -13.62 -7.35 2.83
C ILE A 121 -12.49 -7.84 3.75
N ARG A 122 -11.37 -7.13 3.83
CA ARG A 122 -10.25 -7.50 4.71
C ARG A 122 -10.66 -7.53 6.18
N GLU A 123 -11.46 -6.56 6.61
CA GLU A 123 -11.94 -6.49 7.99
C GLU A 123 -12.97 -7.58 8.29
N VAL A 124 -13.88 -7.86 7.36
CA VAL A 124 -14.83 -8.98 7.47
C VAL A 124 -14.10 -10.32 7.60
N ILE A 125 -13.04 -10.55 6.82
CA ILE A 125 -12.21 -11.77 6.94
C ILE A 125 -11.57 -11.87 8.33
N ARG A 126 -11.06 -10.76 8.86
CA ARG A 126 -10.45 -10.68 10.20
C ARG A 126 -11.47 -10.99 11.29
N LEU A 127 -12.66 -10.40 11.21
CA LEU A 127 -13.73 -10.57 12.18
C LEU A 127 -14.30 -11.99 12.16
N TRP A 128 -14.52 -12.58 10.99
CA TRP A 128 -14.95 -13.98 10.88
C TRP A 128 -13.85 -15.00 11.21
N ASN A 129 -12.61 -14.55 11.42
CA ASN A 129 -11.44 -15.40 11.65
C ASN A 129 -11.37 -16.58 10.67
N CYS A 130 -11.63 -16.30 9.39
CA CYS A 130 -11.80 -17.33 8.36
C CYS A 130 -10.77 -17.18 7.24
N THR A 131 -10.61 -18.23 6.44
CA THR A 131 -9.72 -18.18 5.27
C THR A 131 -10.37 -17.40 4.13
N GLN A 132 -9.56 -16.85 3.21
CA GLN A 132 -10.07 -16.19 2.01
C GLN A 132 -11.02 -17.08 1.19
N ALA A 133 -10.76 -18.40 1.14
CA ALA A 133 -11.62 -19.33 0.43
C ALA A 133 -13.00 -19.47 1.09
N GLU A 134 -13.06 -19.43 2.42
CA GLU A 134 -14.31 -19.48 3.16
C GLU A 134 -15.08 -18.17 3.08
N ALA A 135 -14.39 -17.03 3.22
CA ALA A 135 -14.98 -15.71 3.01
C ALA A 135 -15.57 -15.56 1.61
N ALA A 136 -14.87 -16.02 0.56
CA ALA A 136 -15.38 -15.99 -0.81
C ALA A 136 -16.72 -16.75 -0.94
N ARG A 137 -16.80 -17.97 -0.37
CA ARG A 137 -18.05 -18.75 -0.34
C ARG A 137 -19.18 -18.03 0.41
N ARG A 138 -18.88 -17.46 1.58
CA ARG A 138 -19.86 -16.72 2.39
C ARG A 138 -20.36 -15.44 1.71
N LEU A 139 -19.50 -14.77 0.95
CA LEU A 139 -19.81 -13.55 0.19
C LEU A 139 -20.45 -13.82 -1.18
N GLY A 140 -20.58 -15.09 -1.60
CA GLY A 140 -21.08 -15.44 -2.93
C GLY A 140 -20.13 -15.05 -4.08
N LEU A 141 -18.85 -14.85 -3.79
CA LEU A 141 -17.82 -14.47 -4.75
C LEU A 141 -16.92 -15.66 -5.08
N SER A 142 -16.32 -15.64 -6.27
CA SER A 142 -15.24 -16.60 -6.58
C SER A 142 -13.99 -16.24 -5.78
N GLN A 143 -13.24 -17.26 -5.34
CA GLN A 143 -11.96 -17.04 -4.64
C GLN A 143 -10.99 -16.15 -5.42
N PRO A 144 -10.84 -16.27 -6.76
CA PRO A 144 -10.01 -15.34 -7.53
C PRO A 144 -10.55 -13.90 -7.52
N ALA A 145 -11.87 -13.71 -7.54
CA ALA A 145 -12.45 -12.37 -7.48
C ALA A 145 -12.17 -11.69 -6.13
N LEU A 146 -12.35 -12.42 -5.02
CA LEU A 146 -12.02 -11.93 -3.68
C LEU A 146 -10.53 -11.57 -3.56
N ALA A 147 -9.65 -12.47 -4.03
CA ALA A 147 -8.20 -12.25 -3.99
C ALA A 147 -7.81 -11.02 -4.82
N ASN A 148 -8.39 -10.83 -6.00
CA ASN A 148 -8.14 -9.65 -6.84
C ASN A 148 -8.52 -8.35 -6.15
N LYS A 149 -9.64 -8.31 -5.42
CA LYS A 149 -10.04 -7.13 -4.64
C LYS A 149 -9.05 -6.84 -3.52
N LEU A 150 -8.66 -7.87 -2.76
CA LEU A 150 -7.67 -7.71 -1.69
C LEU A 150 -6.29 -7.26 -2.20
N ARG A 151 -5.90 -7.68 -3.42
CA ARG A 151 -4.64 -7.25 -4.05
C ARG A 151 -4.59 -5.75 -4.31
N LEU A 152 -5.72 -5.06 -4.47
CA LEU A 152 -5.74 -3.60 -4.64
C LEU A 152 -5.13 -2.87 -3.45
N LEU A 153 -5.25 -3.44 -2.24
CA LEU A 153 -4.68 -2.88 -1.02
C LEU A 153 -3.15 -2.95 -0.96
N THR A 154 -2.51 -3.61 -1.92
CA THR A 154 -1.04 -3.60 -2.05
C THR A 154 -0.51 -2.34 -2.73
N LEU A 155 -1.38 -1.49 -3.28
CA LEU A 155 -1.02 -0.14 -3.72
C LEU A 155 -0.81 0.76 -2.50
N THR A 156 0.14 1.69 -2.59
CA THR A 156 0.37 2.68 -1.52
C THR A 156 -0.79 3.66 -1.42
N THR A 157 -0.97 4.31 -0.27
CA THR A 157 -2.07 5.26 -0.06
C THR A 157 -2.10 6.37 -1.12
N ALA A 158 -0.93 6.88 -1.52
CA ALA A 158 -0.81 7.88 -2.59
C ALA A 158 -1.30 7.34 -3.95
N GLN A 159 -0.97 6.09 -4.28
CA GLN A 159 -1.43 5.45 -5.52
C GLN A 159 -2.93 5.19 -5.52
N GLN A 160 -3.50 4.80 -4.38
CA GLN A 160 -4.96 4.63 -4.21
C GLN A 160 -5.69 5.96 -4.43
N GLN A 161 -5.21 7.04 -3.78
CA GLN A 161 -5.78 8.38 -3.94
C GLN A 161 -5.72 8.88 -5.38
N LEU A 162 -4.60 8.63 -6.09
CA LEU A 162 -4.49 8.96 -7.51
C LEU A 162 -5.51 8.19 -8.34
N CYS A 163 -5.70 6.90 -8.09
CA CYS A 163 -6.70 6.09 -8.80
C CYS A 163 -8.12 6.64 -8.59
N THR A 164 -8.49 6.96 -7.34
CA THR A 164 -9.81 7.50 -7.01
C THR A 164 -10.00 8.90 -7.62
N ALA A 165 -8.99 9.77 -7.53
CA ALA A 165 -9.04 11.14 -8.08
C ALA A 165 -9.12 11.17 -9.61
N ALA A 166 -8.41 10.26 -10.29
CA ALA A 166 -8.44 10.14 -11.75
C ALA A 166 -9.62 9.28 -12.27
N GLY A 167 -10.49 8.78 -11.39
CA GLY A 167 -11.63 7.94 -11.78
C GLY A 167 -11.23 6.60 -12.43
N LEU A 168 -10.07 6.05 -12.04
CA LEU A 168 -9.58 4.80 -12.60
C LEU A 168 -10.35 3.60 -12.06
N THR A 169 -10.82 2.75 -12.98
CA THR A 169 -11.50 1.50 -12.62
C THR A 169 -10.58 0.52 -11.85
N GLU A 170 -11.20 -0.40 -11.10
CA GLU A 170 -10.52 -1.53 -10.43
C GLU A 170 -9.56 -2.28 -11.37
N ARG A 171 -9.91 -2.39 -12.66
CA ARG A 171 -9.11 -3.12 -13.64
C ARG A 171 -7.82 -2.38 -14.02
N HIS A 172 -7.83 -1.04 -14.06
CA HIS A 172 -6.61 -0.24 -14.25
C HIS A 172 -5.64 -0.42 -13.07
N ALA A 173 -6.16 -0.30 -11.85
CA ALA A 173 -5.37 -0.50 -10.63
C ALA A 173 -4.74 -1.91 -10.61
N ARG A 174 -5.51 -2.93 -11.02
CA ARG A 174 -5.01 -4.33 -11.09
C ARG A 174 -3.93 -4.54 -12.15
N ALA A 175 -4.00 -3.86 -13.30
CA ALA A 175 -2.97 -3.95 -14.33
C ALA A 175 -1.61 -3.50 -13.78
N VAL A 176 -1.58 -2.36 -13.10
CA VAL A 176 -0.37 -1.75 -12.55
C VAL A 176 0.28 -2.60 -11.44
N LEU A 177 -0.47 -3.44 -10.73
CA LEU A 177 0.07 -4.34 -9.71
C LEU A 177 1.09 -5.36 -10.23
N ARG A 178 1.14 -5.59 -11.55
CA ARG A 178 2.16 -6.44 -12.19
C ARG A 178 3.55 -5.77 -12.19
N LEU A 179 3.61 -4.44 -12.08
CA LEU A 179 4.85 -3.66 -12.05
C LEU A 179 5.47 -3.65 -10.64
N PRO A 180 6.80 -3.51 -10.54
CA PRO A 180 7.47 -3.21 -9.27
C PRO A 180 7.02 -1.85 -8.75
N GLU A 181 7.00 -1.69 -7.42
CA GLU A 181 6.45 -0.52 -6.73
C GLU A 181 6.98 0.82 -7.27
N SER A 182 8.29 0.90 -7.54
CA SER A 182 8.95 2.10 -8.07
C SER A 182 8.39 2.58 -9.42
N ARG A 183 7.88 1.67 -10.25
CA ARG A 183 7.33 2.00 -11.59
C ARG A 183 5.81 2.20 -11.57
N ARG A 184 5.11 1.86 -10.48
CA ARG A 184 3.63 1.92 -10.41
C ARG A 184 3.08 3.33 -10.49
N THR A 185 3.70 4.26 -9.76
CA THR A 185 3.24 5.66 -9.72
C THR A 185 3.32 6.31 -11.10
N ALA A 186 4.46 6.18 -11.78
CA ALA A 186 4.64 6.69 -13.14
C ALA A 186 3.65 6.08 -14.15
N ALA A 187 3.36 4.78 -14.04
CA ALA A 187 2.37 4.11 -14.89
C ALA A 187 0.96 4.66 -14.65
N LEU A 188 0.56 4.85 -13.39
CA LEU A 188 -0.75 5.40 -13.03
C LEU A 188 -0.92 6.85 -13.50
N GLU A 189 0.10 7.69 -13.33
CA GLU A 189 0.09 9.08 -13.81
C GLU A 189 -0.08 9.13 -15.33
N LYS A 190 0.61 8.26 -16.06
CA LYS A 190 0.49 8.17 -17.53
C LYS A 190 -0.89 7.69 -17.97
N ILE A 191 -1.42 6.66 -17.31
CA ILE A 191 -2.79 6.16 -17.58
C ILE A 191 -3.82 7.27 -17.32
N ALA A 192 -3.68 8.02 -16.22
CA ALA A 192 -4.58 9.10 -15.86
C ALA A 192 -4.49 10.29 -16.84
N ARG A 193 -3.26 10.68 -17.22
CA ARG A 193 -3.02 11.80 -18.15
C ARG A 193 -3.59 11.52 -19.54
N ASP A 194 -3.30 10.34 -20.08
CA ASP A 194 -3.66 9.96 -21.45
C ASP A 194 -5.07 9.34 -21.52
N LYS A 195 -5.78 9.24 -20.38
CA LYS A 195 -7.10 8.61 -20.24
C LYS A 195 -7.20 7.26 -20.94
N LEU A 196 -6.18 6.43 -20.75
CA LEU A 196 -6.06 5.16 -21.44
C LEU A 196 -7.21 4.23 -21.08
N SER A 197 -7.72 3.50 -22.08
CA SER A 197 -8.64 2.39 -21.84
C SER A 197 -7.92 1.25 -21.13
N VAL A 198 -8.69 0.33 -20.55
CA VAL A 198 -8.13 -0.80 -19.80
C VAL A 198 -7.17 -1.64 -20.64
N ARG A 199 -7.50 -1.85 -21.92
CA ARG A 199 -6.65 -2.62 -22.84
C ARG A 199 -5.34 -1.89 -23.15
N GLU A 200 -5.38 -0.57 -23.25
CA GLU A 200 -4.19 0.25 -23.48
C GLU A 200 -3.32 0.35 -22.23
N ALA A 201 -3.93 0.41 -21.05
CA ALA A 201 -3.23 0.32 -19.77
C ALA A 201 -2.51 -1.03 -19.62
N ASP A 202 -3.16 -2.15 -19.99
CA ASP A 202 -2.52 -3.48 -20.00
C ASP A 202 -1.30 -3.49 -20.96
N ARG A 203 -1.43 -2.95 -22.18
CA ARG A 203 -0.32 -2.83 -23.15
C ARG A 203 0.81 -1.94 -22.64
N LEU A 204 0.50 -0.81 -22.00
CA LEU A 204 1.49 0.07 -21.41
C LEU A 204 2.27 -0.65 -20.31
N VAL A 205 1.57 -1.38 -19.44
CA VAL A 205 2.20 -2.17 -18.37
C VAL A 205 3.10 -3.26 -18.96
N ASP A 206 2.64 -3.97 -19.99
CA ASP A 206 3.45 -4.98 -20.69
C ASP A 206 4.70 -4.35 -21.33
N ALA A 207 4.58 -3.17 -21.94
CA ALA A 207 5.72 -2.44 -22.49
C ALA A 207 6.71 -1.99 -21.39
N MET A 208 6.23 -1.52 -20.24
CA MET A 208 7.06 -1.13 -19.10
C MET A 208 7.73 -2.31 -18.38
N LEU A 209 7.14 -3.52 -18.49
CA LEU A 209 7.75 -4.77 -18.03
C LEU A 209 8.80 -5.29 -19.01
N ALA A 210 8.55 -5.16 -20.32
CA ALA A 210 9.48 -5.55 -21.37
C ALA A 210 10.68 -4.60 -21.49
N ALA A 211 10.52 -3.33 -21.08
CA ALA A 211 11.62 -2.38 -20.99
C ALA A 211 12.67 -2.90 -19.99
N PRO A 212 13.91 -3.20 -20.43
CA PRO A 212 14.94 -3.73 -19.56
C PRO A 212 15.14 -2.80 -18.36
N LYS A 213 15.42 -3.39 -17.19
CA LYS A 213 15.68 -2.64 -15.97
C LYS A 213 16.83 -1.66 -16.26
N ASP A 214 16.56 -0.36 -16.20
CA ASP A 214 17.59 0.66 -16.04
C ASP A 214 18.29 0.40 -14.70
N THR A 215 19.22 -0.54 -14.68
CA THR A 215 20.42 -0.40 -13.86
C THR A 215 21.29 0.64 -14.57
N PRO A 216 21.81 1.67 -13.89
CA PRO A 216 22.98 2.37 -14.38
C PRO A 216 24.19 1.42 -14.21
N GLY A 217 24.30 0.44 -15.11
CA GLY A 217 25.56 -0.19 -15.45
C GLY A 217 26.08 0.51 -16.71
N PRO A 218 27.38 0.83 -16.82
CA PRO A 218 27.90 1.64 -17.91
C PRO A 218 28.03 0.77 -19.16
N CYS A 219 26.94 0.53 -19.88
CA CYS A 219 26.99 -0.01 -21.22
C CYS A 219 26.24 0.93 -22.16
N ARG A 220 27.05 1.69 -22.87
CA ARG A 220 26.73 2.65 -23.92
C ARG A 220 25.63 2.11 -24.84
N SER A 221 24.64 2.97 -25.06
CA SER A 221 23.77 2.96 -26.23
C SER A 221 24.60 2.63 -27.48
N THR A 222 24.21 1.58 -28.20
CA THR A 222 24.64 1.35 -29.58
C THR A 222 24.11 2.49 -30.44
N VAL A 223 24.92 3.54 -30.55
CA VAL A 223 24.84 4.51 -31.65
C VAL A 223 25.02 3.70 -32.94
N PRO A 224 24.26 3.93 -34.02
CA PRO A 224 24.54 3.31 -35.30
C PRO A 224 25.97 3.69 -35.70
N MET A 225 26.82 2.67 -35.81
CA MET A 225 28.24 2.82 -36.05
C MET A 225 28.44 3.40 -37.45
N VAL A 226 28.68 4.71 -37.54
CA VAL A 226 29.23 5.32 -38.76
C VAL A 226 30.62 4.71 -38.93
N GLY A 227 30.85 4.03 -40.06
CA GLY A 227 32.08 3.32 -40.40
C GLY A 227 33.29 4.24 -40.66
N ASP A 228 33.48 5.26 -39.84
CA ASP A 228 34.62 6.15 -39.91
C ASP A 228 35.76 5.58 -39.04
N VAL A 229 36.78 5.05 -39.71
CA VAL A 229 37.98 4.46 -39.09
C VAL A 229 38.64 5.44 -38.12
N ARG A 230 38.46 6.75 -38.32
CA ARG A 230 38.96 7.82 -37.44
C ARG A 230 38.46 7.71 -36.00
N LEU A 231 37.25 7.18 -35.79
CA LEU A 231 36.70 7.01 -34.43
C LEU A 231 37.50 5.96 -33.63
N PHE A 232 37.98 4.92 -34.31
CA PHE A 232 38.81 3.88 -33.70
C PHE A 232 40.21 4.38 -33.39
N VAL A 233 40.79 5.19 -34.29
CA VAL A 233 42.10 5.84 -34.06
C VAL A 233 42.04 6.75 -32.85
N ASN A 234 41.00 7.58 -32.74
CA ASN A 234 40.83 8.47 -31.59
C ASN A 234 40.65 7.71 -30.27
N THR A 235 40.00 6.54 -30.33
CA THR A 235 39.83 5.67 -29.15
C THR A 235 41.16 5.03 -28.74
N LEU A 236 41.98 4.59 -29.71
CA LEU A 236 43.31 4.03 -29.47
C LEU A 236 44.27 5.09 -28.90
N GLN A 237 44.23 6.32 -29.42
CA GLN A 237 45.03 7.43 -28.90
C GLN A 237 44.67 7.72 -27.44
N HIS A 238 43.38 7.81 -27.11
CA HIS A 238 42.93 8.02 -25.73
C HIS A 238 43.37 6.92 -24.77
N ALA A 239 43.39 5.66 -25.21
CA ALA A 239 43.86 4.55 -24.40
C ALA A 239 45.36 4.66 -24.10
N VAL A 240 46.17 5.08 -25.07
CA VAL A 240 47.61 5.32 -24.89
C VAL A 240 47.85 6.52 -23.97
N ASP A 241 47.11 7.62 -24.14
CA ASP A 241 47.24 8.80 -23.28
C ASP A 241 46.95 8.46 -21.81
N LEU A 242 45.95 7.59 -21.55
CA LEU A 242 45.65 7.09 -20.21
C LEU A 242 46.80 6.23 -19.63
N MET A 243 47.50 5.46 -20.47
CA MET A 243 48.66 4.68 -20.04
C MET A 243 49.84 5.60 -19.69
N THR A 244 50.09 6.62 -20.52
CA THR A 244 51.15 7.60 -20.28
C THR A 244 50.88 8.45 -19.04
N GLN A 245 49.62 8.86 -18.80
CA GLN A 245 49.21 9.55 -17.57
C GLN A 245 49.38 8.69 -16.31
N ARG A 246 49.30 7.36 -16.44
CA ARG A 246 49.54 6.40 -15.34
C ARG A 246 50.99 5.96 -15.22
N GLY A 247 51.91 6.63 -15.92
CA GLY A 247 53.36 6.44 -15.77
C GLY A 247 53.96 5.32 -16.62
N ILE A 248 53.21 4.77 -17.60
CA ILE A 248 53.73 3.76 -18.53
C ILE A 248 54.18 4.47 -19.81
N PRO A 249 55.48 4.45 -20.18
CA PRO A 249 55.98 5.15 -21.35
C PRO A 249 55.63 4.37 -22.63
N ALA A 250 54.42 4.55 -23.14
CA ALA A 250 53.98 3.98 -24.41
C ALA A 250 54.29 4.94 -25.58
N VAL A 251 54.80 4.39 -26.69
CA VAL A 251 55.09 5.16 -27.92
C VAL A 251 54.13 4.72 -29.02
N THR A 252 53.50 5.69 -29.70
CA THR A 252 52.59 5.47 -30.83
C THR A 252 53.18 5.98 -32.12
N SER A 253 52.99 5.22 -33.21
CA SER A 253 53.20 5.67 -34.59
C SER A 253 51.99 5.29 -35.42
N CYS A 254 51.53 6.21 -36.25
CA CYS A 254 50.40 6.01 -37.17
C CYS A 254 50.89 6.34 -38.58
N GLU A 255 50.90 5.34 -39.44
CA GLU A 255 51.31 5.48 -40.85
C GLU A 255 50.16 5.04 -41.76
N GLN A 256 49.91 5.82 -42.82
CA GLN A 256 48.87 5.56 -43.80
C GLN A 256 49.52 5.19 -45.14
N ALA A 257 49.38 3.92 -45.55
CA ALA A 257 49.94 3.40 -46.80
C ALA A 257 48.93 2.46 -47.48
N ASP A 258 48.90 2.48 -48.82
CA ASP A 258 48.14 1.60 -49.73
C ASP A 258 46.85 1.00 -49.16
N GLY A 259 45.86 1.84 -48.89
CA GLY A 259 44.50 1.42 -48.56
C GLY A 259 44.29 0.86 -47.15
N PHE A 260 45.33 0.79 -46.31
CA PHE A 260 45.24 0.38 -44.91
C PHE A 260 45.81 1.46 -43.98
N LEU A 261 45.32 1.47 -42.73
CA LEU A 261 45.85 2.32 -41.67
C LEU A 261 46.64 1.43 -40.70
N GLU A 262 47.95 1.63 -40.60
CA GLU A 262 48.79 0.87 -39.69
C GLU A 262 49.06 1.69 -38.42
N TYR A 263 48.59 1.18 -37.29
CA TYR A 263 48.74 1.81 -35.99
C TYR A 263 49.59 0.93 -35.08
N THR A 264 50.82 1.35 -34.81
CA THR A 264 51.78 0.60 -33.98
C THR A 264 51.88 1.23 -32.60
N VAL A 265 51.59 0.44 -31.56
CA VAL A 265 51.78 0.82 -30.15
C VAL A 265 52.90 -0.02 -29.56
N ARG A 266 53.94 0.63 -29.03
CA ARG A 266 55.04 -0.02 -28.31
C ARG A 266 54.92 0.30 -26.82
N ILE A 267 54.73 -0.75 -26.02
CA ILE A 267 54.67 -0.68 -24.56
C ILE A 267 55.85 -1.49 -24.01
N PRO A 268 56.82 -0.86 -23.33
CA PRO A 268 57.92 -1.60 -22.70
C PRO A 268 57.38 -2.41 -21.52
N THR A 269 57.68 -3.71 -21.49
CA THR A 269 57.25 -4.64 -20.42
C THR A 269 58.23 -4.69 -19.24
N ALA A 270 59.36 -4.00 -19.33
CA ALA A 270 60.36 -3.91 -18.28
C ALA A 270 60.36 -2.52 -17.63
N THR A 271 60.18 -2.49 -16.32
CA THR A 271 60.23 -1.29 -15.47
C THR A 271 61.57 -0.55 -15.64
N PRO A 272 61.61 0.71 -16.08
CA PRO A 272 62.83 1.50 -15.97
C PRO A 272 63.14 1.74 -14.48
N ALA A 273 64.36 1.44 -14.05
CA ALA A 273 64.82 1.54 -12.66
C ALA A 273 64.62 2.95 -12.09
N PRO A 274 64.16 3.10 -10.83
CA PRO A 274 63.98 4.40 -10.22
C PRO A 274 65.35 5.06 -9.93
N LEU A 275 65.49 6.33 -10.32
CA LEU A 275 66.63 7.16 -9.93
C LEU A 275 66.63 7.36 -8.39
N PRO A 276 67.80 7.43 -7.73
CA PRO A 276 67.87 7.57 -6.28
C PRO A 276 67.47 8.98 -5.83
N VAL A 277 66.50 9.07 -4.93
CA VAL A 277 66.23 10.27 -4.12
C VAL A 277 67.15 10.27 -2.88
N PRO A 278 67.85 11.37 -2.56
CA PRO A 278 68.67 11.44 -1.36
C PRO A 278 67.83 11.44 -0.08
N ASN A 279 68.29 10.60 0.83
CA ASN A 279 67.80 10.33 2.17
C ASN A 279 67.92 11.57 3.09
N THR A 280 66.87 11.89 3.85
CA THR A 280 67.05 12.50 5.18
C THR A 280 65.92 12.00 6.09
N LEU A 281 66.35 11.40 7.20
CA LEU A 281 65.61 10.54 8.12
C LEU A 281 64.62 11.29 9.04
N PRO A 282 63.69 10.55 9.68
CA PRO A 282 62.60 11.04 10.52
C PRO A 282 62.98 11.10 12.01
N ALA A 283 62.16 11.76 12.83
CA ALA A 283 62.09 11.49 14.26
C ALA A 283 60.62 11.29 14.65
N CYS A 284 60.29 10.03 14.94
CA CYS A 284 59.08 9.61 15.64
C CYS A 284 59.22 9.95 17.13
N HIS A 285 58.15 10.37 17.80
CA HIS A 285 57.85 9.79 19.12
C HIS A 285 56.34 9.79 19.42
N GLU A 286 55.98 8.79 20.21
CA GLU A 286 54.67 8.15 20.37
C GLU A 286 53.82 8.76 21.50
N PRO A 287 52.57 8.29 21.72
CA PRO A 287 51.48 9.03 22.38
C PRO A 287 51.28 8.66 23.85
N GLU A 288 50.66 9.55 24.64
CA GLU A 288 49.99 9.20 25.91
C GLU A 288 48.70 10.01 26.12
N MET A 289 47.62 9.30 26.44
CA MET A 289 46.37 9.75 27.09
C MET A 289 46.59 9.64 28.63
N PRO A 290 45.83 10.27 29.57
CA PRO A 290 44.37 10.43 29.52
C PRO A 290 43.72 11.61 30.32
N SER A 291 42.39 11.72 30.15
CA SER A 291 41.34 12.11 31.12
C SER A 291 41.53 13.26 32.13
N GLY A 292 40.56 14.17 32.14
CA GLY A 292 39.84 14.49 33.38
C GLY A 292 39.90 15.94 33.87
N GLU A 293 38.71 16.55 33.91
CA GLU A 293 38.22 17.54 34.89
C GLU A 293 38.91 18.92 34.99
N GLY A 294 38.08 19.97 35.00
CA GLY A 294 38.51 21.30 35.45
C GLY A 294 37.71 22.46 34.86
N SER A 295 36.49 22.65 35.33
CA SER A 295 35.74 23.89 35.19
C SER A 295 36.36 25.01 36.03
N SER A 296 36.66 26.17 35.45
CA SER A 296 36.65 27.49 36.13
C SER A 296 36.81 28.59 35.06
N LEU A 297 35.76 29.37 34.81
CA LEU A 297 35.59 30.72 35.37
C LEU A 297 36.63 31.74 34.87
N GLY A 298 36.17 32.61 33.97
CA GLY A 298 36.48 34.04 33.94
C GLY A 298 35.17 34.73 33.50
N GLU A 299 34.45 35.53 34.31
CA GLU A 299 34.77 36.92 34.73
C GLU A 299 35.03 37.79 33.47
N GLU A 300 34.40 38.93 33.20
CA GLU A 300 33.81 39.99 34.04
C GLU A 300 32.76 40.77 33.19
N ASP A 301 31.65 41.25 33.80
CA ASP A 301 31.34 42.69 34.05
C ASP A 301 30.78 43.46 32.84
N GLU A 302 29.88 44.45 32.95
CA GLU A 302 29.23 45.17 34.04
C GLU A 302 28.13 46.04 33.38
N LEU A 303 27.12 46.44 34.19
CA LEU A 303 26.40 47.73 34.14
C LEU A 303 25.49 48.10 32.92
N VAL A 304 24.36 48.81 33.02
CA VAL A 304 23.55 49.34 34.13
C VAL A 304 22.30 50.08 33.58
N ARG A 305 21.34 50.36 34.50
CA ARG A 305 20.23 51.36 34.44
C ARG A 305 19.13 51.08 33.42
N SER A 306 17.85 51.30 33.70
CA SER A 306 17.08 51.73 34.88
C SER A 306 15.62 51.58 34.51
#